data_AF-A0A7S3ED12-F1
#
_entry.id   AF-A0A7S3ED12-F1
#
_cell.length_a   1.000
_cell.length_b   1.000
_cell.length_c   1.000
_cell.angle_alpha   90.00
_cell.angle_beta   90.00
_cell.angle_gamma   90.00
#
_symmetry.space_group_name_H-M   'P 1'
#
loop_
_entity.id
_entity.type
_entity.pdbx_description
1 polymer ?
#
loop_
_entity_poly.entity_id
_entity_poly.type
_entity_poly.pdbx_seq_one_letter_code
_entity_poly.pdbx_strand_id
1 'polypeptide(L)'
;MYKLRANVKISDASNELSVWSFAGVPSADALQVNPVTAFPDPRSEALGLRMVLEKKSRPPIPENVTGVTENVYKVIRTLNGICEGSVESQGDFRDEELPLECNLDVTGGVSFDKGCYIGQELTARTHHTGVVRKRFFPMAIDKSPDRALRAAQVAQEYIDSDQKILIPQNLIDYDANYELSGSLIEREGANRPTGELRSSVYNLSMSHIRFEQAFDDDGKSTVFNVGEQYAVAWKPSWFQRLQRVQ
;
A
#
# COMPACT_ATOMS: atom_id res chain seq x y z
N MET A 1 -27.46 -6.46 4.03
CA MET A 1 -27.73 -6.80 5.44
C MET A 1 -28.09 -5.56 6.28
N TYR A 2 -27.38 -4.42 6.17
CA TYR A 2 -27.55 -3.26 7.07
C TYR A 2 -28.51 -2.13 6.61
N LYS A 3 -29.17 -2.27 5.46
CA LYS A 3 -30.08 -1.23 4.93
C LYS A 3 -31.49 -1.25 5.56
N LEU A 4 -31.86 -2.32 6.25
CA LEU A 4 -33.24 -2.50 6.72
C LEU A 4 -33.68 -1.31 7.59
N ARG A 5 -34.74 -0.60 7.16
CA ARG A 5 -35.30 0.61 7.82
C ARG A 5 -34.43 1.87 7.77
N ALA A 6 -33.29 1.86 7.07
CA ALA A 6 -32.52 3.08 6.80
C ALA A 6 -33.09 3.80 5.57
N ASN A 7 -33.27 5.13 5.68
CA ASN A 7 -33.70 5.97 4.55
C ASN A 7 -32.51 6.26 3.61
N VAL A 8 -32.05 5.23 2.89
CA VAL A 8 -30.89 5.32 1.98
C VAL A 8 -31.14 4.54 0.70
N LYS A 9 -30.76 5.12 -0.45
CA LYS A 9 -30.75 4.45 -1.75
C LYS A 9 -29.30 4.06 -2.09
N ILE A 10 -29.13 2.82 -2.54
CA ILE A 10 -27.85 2.27 -2.98
C ILE A 10 -28.09 1.77 -4.40
N SER A 11 -27.23 2.16 -5.34
CA SER A 11 -27.27 1.76 -6.74
C SER A 11 -25.86 1.52 -7.25
N ASP A 12 -25.72 0.63 -8.22
CA ASP A 12 -24.47 0.41 -8.92
C ASP A 12 -24.26 1.51 -9.97
N ALA A 13 -23.14 2.23 -9.87
CA ALA A 13 -22.76 3.32 -10.77
C ALA A 13 -21.62 2.92 -11.73
N SER A 14 -21.23 1.65 -11.80
CA SER A 14 -20.05 1.17 -12.55
C SER A 14 -20.12 1.46 -14.06
N ASN A 15 -21.34 1.57 -14.60
CA ASN A 15 -21.60 1.93 -16.00
C ASN A 15 -21.67 3.46 -16.23
N GLU A 16 -21.87 4.24 -15.17
CA GLU A 16 -22.09 5.68 -15.23
C GLU A 16 -20.82 6.47 -14.89
N LEU A 17 -19.96 5.90 -14.03
CA LEU A 17 -18.80 6.58 -13.47
C LEU A 17 -17.49 5.81 -13.70
N SER A 18 -16.38 6.54 -13.65
CA SER A 18 -15.01 6.01 -13.67
C SER A 18 -14.16 6.69 -12.60
N VAL A 19 -13.22 5.95 -12.02
CA VAL A 19 -12.29 6.43 -10.98
C VAL A 19 -10.89 6.57 -11.58
N TRP A 20 -10.23 7.68 -11.28
CA TRP A 20 -8.90 8.00 -11.78
C TRP A 20 -7.98 8.44 -10.64
N SER A 21 -6.68 8.17 -10.82
CA SER A 21 -5.60 8.57 -9.91
C SER A 21 -4.59 9.45 -10.66
N PHE A 22 -4.20 10.57 -10.07
CA PHE A 22 -3.21 11.50 -10.61
C PHE A 22 -2.11 11.73 -9.58
N ALA A 23 -0.99 11.05 -9.73
CA ALA A 23 0.19 11.35 -8.94
C ALA A 23 0.85 12.63 -9.46
N GLY A 24 1.31 13.49 -8.54
CA GLY A 24 2.08 14.67 -8.90
C GLY A 24 1.34 15.86 -9.49
N VAL A 25 0.01 15.83 -9.48
CA VAL A 25 -0.84 16.95 -9.91
C VAL A 25 -1.35 17.68 -8.67
N PRO A 26 -1.16 19.00 -8.55
CA PRO A 26 -1.48 19.74 -7.32
C PRO A 26 -2.99 19.96 -7.11
N SER A 27 -3.78 20.07 -8.19
CA SER A 27 -5.24 20.24 -8.10
C SER A 27 -5.97 19.79 -9.38
N ALA A 28 -7.28 19.54 -9.27
CA ALA A 28 -8.11 19.21 -10.43
C ALA A 28 -8.25 20.38 -11.42
N ASP A 29 -8.21 21.63 -10.92
CA ASP A 29 -8.27 22.84 -11.75
C ASP A 29 -7.12 22.90 -12.76
N ALA A 30 -5.95 22.37 -12.38
CA ALA A 30 -4.78 22.29 -13.27
C ALA A 30 -5.02 21.36 -14.48
N LEU A 31 -6.02 20.48 -14.43
CA LEU A 31 -6.30 19.49 -15.47
C LEU A 31 -7.39 19.93 -16.44
N GLN A 32 -8.05 21.07 -16.25
CA GLN A 32 -9.14 21.55 -17.13
C GLN A 32 -10.26 20.51 -17.34
N VAL A 33 -10.58 19.72 -16.32
CA VAL A 33 -11.67 18.73 -16.32
C VAL A 33 -12.75 19.19 -15.36
N ASN A 34 -14.00 18.84 -15.66
CA ASN A 34 -15.12 18.98 -14.73
C ASN A 34 -15.44 17.62 -14.10
N PRO A 35 -14.77 17.23 -13.00
CA PRO A 35 -15.06 15.97 -12.34
C PRO A 35 -16.41 16.03 -11.61
N VAL A 36 -17.02 14.86 -11.39
CA VAL A 36 -18.13 14.71 -10.44
C VAL A 36 -17.63 15.04 -9.04
N THR A 37 -16.42 14.59 -8.71
CA THR A 37 -15.69 15.00 -7.51
C THR A 37 -14.19 14.74 -7.70
N ALA A 38 -13.37 15.57 -7.06
CA ALA A 38 -11.93 15.40 -6.97
C ALA A 38 -11.43 15.77 -5.58
N PHE A 39 -10.51 14.98 -5.04
CA PHE A 39 -9.95 15.19 -3.70
C PHE A 39 -8.54 14.59 -3.61
N PRO A 40 -7.65 15.13 -2.75
CA PRO A 40 -6.38 14.47 -2.42
C PRO A 40 -6.62 13.06 -1.89
N ASP A 41 -5.79 12.10 -2.26
CA ASP A 41 -5.89 10.73 -1.75
C ASP A 41 -5.70 10.76 -0.23
N PRO A 42 -6.69 10.27 0.56
CA PRO A 42 -6.65 10.40 2.01
C PRO A 42 -5.59 9.51 2.68
N ARG A 43 -5.02 8.55 1.94
CA ARG A 43 -4.06 7.57 2.48
C ARG A 43 -2.64 8.11 2.47
N SER A 44 -2.27 8.83 1.41
CA SER A 44 -0.93 9.40 1.23
C SER A 44 -0.93 10.45 0.13
N GLU A 45 -0.21 11.55 0.38
CA GLU A 45 0.03 12.63 -0.59
C GLU A 45 0.75 12.12 -1.86
N ALA A 46 1.56 11.06 -1.73
CA ALA A 46 2.24 10.39 -2.85
C ALA A 46 1.29 9.88 -3.93
N LEU A 47 0.07 9.49 -3.54
CA LEU A 47 -0.96 9.01 -4.46
C LEU A 47 -1.72 10.14 -5.17
N GLY A 48 -1.40 11.39 -4.81
CA GLY A 48 -1.88 12.61 -5.43
C GLY A 48 -3.40 12.75 -5.33
N LEU A 49 -4.05 12.97 -6.47
CA LEU A 49 -5.50 13.22 -6.51
C LEU A 49 -6.28 11.97 -6.90
N ARG A 50 -7.44 11.80 -6.28
CA ARG A 50 -8.51 10.93 -6.76
C ARG A 50 -9.56 11.76 -7.47
N MET A 51 -10.01 11.28 -8.63
CA MET A 51 -11.09 11.91 -9.39
C MET A 51 -12.14 10.90 -9.81
N VAL A 52 -13.40 11.31 -9.73
CA VAL A 52 -14.55 10.57 -10.28
C VAL A 52 -15.08 11.34 -11.47
N LEU A 53 -15.15 10.68 -12.63
CA LEU A 53 -15.66 11.25 -13.88
C LEU A 53 -16.85 10.44 -14.38
N GLU A 54 -17.71 11.04 -15.20
CA GLU A 54 -18.66 10.27 -16.01
C GLU A 54 -17.92 9.29 -16.92
N LYS A 55 -18.46 8.08 -17.15
CA LYS A 55 -17.80 6.99 -17.87
C LYS A 55 -17.33 7.37 -19.29
N LYS A 56 -18.11 8.23 -19.96
CA LYS A 56 -17.81 8.74 -21.31
C LYS A 56 -16.74 9.83 -21.32
N SER A 57 -16.44 10.42 -20.16
CA SER A 57 -15.44 11.46 -20.01
C SER A 57 -14.07 10.82 -19.79
N ARG A 58 -13.06 11.32 -20.49
CA ARG A 58 -11.66 11.04 -20.19
C ARG A 58 -11.01 12.30 -19.66
N PRO A 59 -10.17 12.20 -18.62
CA PRO A 59 -9.39 13.35 -18.23
C PRO A 59 -8.43 13.69 -19.38
N PRO A 60 -8.36 14.94 -19.87
CA PRO A 60 -7.21 15.39 -20.63
C PRO A 60 -5.93 14.98 -19.90
N ILE A 61 -4.97 14.54 -20.69
CA ILE A 61 -3.60 14.28 -20.25
C ILE A 61 -2.82 15.52 -20.69
N PRO A 62 -2.51 16.47 -19.79
CA PRO A 62 -1.66 17.61 -20.12
C PRO A 62 -0.35 17.16 -20.77
N GLU A 63 0.32 18.02 -21.54
CA GLU A 63 1.59 17.68 -22.23
C GLU A 63 2.68 17.13 -21.29
N ASN A 64 2.67 17.56 -20.02
CA ASN A 64 3.60 17.13 -18.98
C ASN A 64 3.09 15.98 -18.11
N VAL A 65 1.94 15.40 -18.44
CA VAL A 65 1.38 14.21 -17.78
C VAL A 65 1.42 13.08 -18.81
N THR A 66 1.66 11.86 -18.35
CA THR A 66 1.63 10.69 -19.23
C THR A 66 0.66 9.68 -18.65
N GLY A 67 -0.21 9.14 -19.51
CA GLY A 67 -1.04 7.99 -19.13
C GLY A 67 -0.13 6.80 -18.86
N VAL A 68 -0.22 6.24 -17.66
CA VAL A 68 0.57 5.08 -17.24
C VAL A 68 -0.31 3.84 -17.09
N THR A 69 0.33 2.67 -17.06
CA THR A 69 -0.37 1.41 -16.82
C THR A 69 -0.79 1.28 -15.35
N GLU A 70 -1.73 0.36 -15.08
CA GLU A 70 -2.12 0.01 -13.71
C GLU A 70 -0.94 -0.47 -12.87
N ASN A 71 0.06 -1.11 -13.49
CA ASN A 71 1.28 -1.54 -12.80
C ASN A 71 2.07 -0.36 -12.23
N VAL A 72 2.15 0.77 -12.94
CA VAL A 72 2.83 1.97 -12.41
C VAL A 72 2.09 2.50 -11.19
N TYR A 73 0.76 2.53 -11.24
CA TYR A 73 -0.05 2.89 -10.08
C TYR A 73 0.19 1.94 -8.89
N LYS A 74 0.24 0.63 -9.14
CA LYS A 74 0.57 -0.37 -8.12
C LYS A 74 1.97 -0.17 -7.55
N VAL A 75 2.97 0.16 -8.37
CA VAL A 75 4.32 0.50 -7.90
C VAL A 75 4.31 1.69 -6.96
N ILE A 76 3.62 2.80 -7.30
CA ILE A 76 3.55 3.97 -6.42
C ILE A 76 2.91 3.62 -5.08
N ARG A 77 1.85 2.80 -5.08
CA ARG A 77 1.23 2.28 -3.85
C ARG A 77 2.20 1.41 -3.05
N THR A 78 2.85 0.44 -3.67
CA THR A 78 3.82 -0.45 -3.03
C THR A 78 4.98 0.35 -2.45
N LEU A 79 5.53 1.33 -3.17
CA LEU A 79 6.56 2.24 -2.66
C LEU A 79 6.19 2.88 -1.32
N ASN A 80 4.92 3.28 -1.21
CA ASN A 80 4.36 3.92 -0.04
C ASN A 80 3.79 2.95 1.00
N GLY A 81 3.90 1.63 0.80
CA GLY A 81 3.33 0.63 1.68
C GLY A 81 1.80 0.76 1.83
N ILE A 82 1.09 1.14 0.77
CA ILE A 82 -0.36 1.37 0.80
C ILE A 82 -1.08 0.17 0.20
N CYS A 83 -1.84 -0.53 1.05
CA CYS A 83 -2.65 -1.65 0.62
C CYS A 83 -3.89 -1.21 -0.17
N GLU A 84 -4.29 -1.98 -1.18
CA GLU A 84 -5.52 -1.78 -1.93
C GLU A 84 -6.10 -3.09 -2.49
N GLY A 85 -7.40 -3.30 -2.27
CA GLY A 85 -8.16 -4.39 -2.86
C GLY A 85 -7.93 -5.76 -2.22
N SER A 86 -8.64 -6.75 -2.76
CA SER A 86 -8.70 -8.15 -2.30
C SER A 86 -7.52 -9.02 -2.76
N VAL A 87 -6.50 -8.44 -3.39
CA VAL A 87 -5.28 -9.18 -3.77
C VAL A 87 -4.30 -9.16 -2.61
N GLU A 88 -4.27 -8.09 -1.82
CA GLU A 88 -3.33 -7.94 -0.71
C GLU A 88 -3.91 -8.51 0.60
N SER A 89 -5.21 -8.36 0.83
CA SER A 89 -5.97 -9.20 1.77
C SER A 89 -6.34 -10.51 1.07
N GLN A 90 -6.15 -11.69 1.64
CA GLN A 90 -6.39 -12.97 0.96
C GLN A 90 -7.90 -13.09 0.61
N GLY A 91 -8.28 -12.80 -0.64
CA GLY A 91 -9.68 -12.82 -1.06
C GLY A 91 -10.52 -11.65 -0.53
N ASP A 92 -11.85 -11.82 -0.49
CA ASP A 92 -12.87 -10.81 -0.12
C ASP A 92 -12.78 -10.33 1.34
N PHE A 93 -11.62 -9.87 1.84
CA PHE A 93 -11.43 -9.41 3.22
C PHE A 93 -12.00 -10.40 4.26
N ARG A 94 -11.94 -11.71 3.99
CA ARG A 94 -12.59 -12.70 4.83
C ARG A 94 -11.71 -12.99 6.05
N ASP A 95 -12.17 -12.48 7.18
CA ASP A 95 -11.98 -12.98 8.56
C ASP A 95 -10.57 -13.11 9.17
N GLU A 96 -9.47 -12.85 8.44
CA GLU A 96 -8.12 -13.15 8.97
C GLU A 96 -7.27 -11.92 9.36
N GLU A 97 -7.33 -10.80 8.63
CA GLU A 97 -6.50 -9.62 8.93
C GLU A 97 -7.25 -8.52 9.70
N LEU A 98 -6.61 -7.96 10.72
CA LEU A 98 -7.14 -6.79 11.41
C LEU A 98 -6.90 -5.52 10.58
N PRO A 99 -7.80 -4.51 10.66
CA PRO A 99 -7.59 -3.19 10.06
C PRO A 99 -6.22 -2.57 10.35
N LEU A 100 -5.72 -2.78 11.56
CA LEU A 100 -4.42 -2.28 12.02
C LEU A 100 -3.23 -3.00 11.36
N GLU A 101 -3.37 -4.28 11.02
CA GLU A 101 -2.33 -5.03 10.28
C GLU A 101 -2.23 -4.50 8.84
N CYS A 102 -3.34 -4.07 8.26
CA CYS A 102 -3.42 -3.38 6.97
C CYS A 102 -3.03 -1.89 7.02
N ASN A 103 -2.48 -1.41 8.14
CA ASN A 103 -2.02 -0.02 8.33
C ASN A 103 -3.13 1.04 8.24
N LEU A 104 -4.40 0.67 8.48
CA LEU A 104 -5.53 1.61 8.41
C LEU A 104 -5.53 2.66 9.53
N ASP A 105 -4.81 2.41 10.62
CA ASP A 105 -4.57 3.40 11.69
C ASP A 105 -3.68 4.56 11.25
N VAL A 106 -2.70 4.31 10.39
CA VAL A 106 -1.72 5.33 9.95
C VAL A 106 -2.01 5.91 8.55
N THR A 107 -2.96 5.32 7.84
CA THR A 107 -3.44 5.76 6.52
C THR A 107 -4.85 6.36 6.55
N GLY A 108 -5.39 6.65 7.75
CA GLY A 108 -6.68 7.35 7.90
C GLY A 108 -7.93 6.48 7.71
N GLY A 109 -7.79 5.15 7.69
CA GLY A 109 -8.91 4.21 7.57
C GLY A 109 -9.62 3.87 8.89
N VAL A 110 -9.00 4.15 10.05
CA VAL A 110 -9.60 3.95 11.38
C VAL A 110 -9.56 5.25 12.18
N SER A 111 -10.64 5.55 12.89
CA SER A 111 -10.72 6.62 13.88
C SER A 111 -11.15 6.03 15.21
N PHE A 112 -10.42 6.36 16.27
CA PHE A 112 -10.70 5.91 17.64
C PHE A 112 -11.64 6.85 18.40
N ASP A 113 -11.87 8.05 17.87
CA ASP A 113 -12.71 9.10 18.47
C ASP A 113 -14.12 9.19 17.87
N LYS A 114 -14.50 8.24 17.01
CA LYS A 114 -15.83 8.20 16.36
C LYS A 114 -16.83 7.33 17.13
N GLY A 115 -18.11 7.46 16.76
CA GLY A 115 -19.19 6.62 17.28
C GLY A 115 -19.09 5.14 16.88
N CYS A 116 -20.03 4.33 17.39
CA CYS A 116 -19.95 2.88 17.26
C CYS A 116 -20.01 2.37 15.81
N TYR A 117 -19.14 1.41 15.47
CA TYR A 117 -19.15 0.71 14.17
C TYR A 117 -18.87 -0.79 14.34
N ILE A 118 -19.21 -1.58 13.31
CA ILE A 118 -19.02 -3.04 13.34
C ILE A 118 -17.53 -3.39 13.43
N GLY A 119 -17.16 -4.27 14.35
CA GLY A 119 -15.76 -4.67 14.58
C GLY A 119 -14.92 -3.67 15.40
N GLN A 120 -15.54 -2.61 15.94
CA GLN A 120 -14.84 -1.61 16.75
C GLN A 120 -14.18 -2.21 17.99
N GLU A 121 -14.85 -3.10 18.72
CA GLU A 121 -14.34 -3.59 20.00
C GLU A 121 -12.98 -4.29 19.84
N LEU A 122 -12.86 -5.18 18.84
CA LEU A 122 -11.61 -5.87 18.54
C LEU A 122 -10.53 -4.89 18.06
N THR A 123 -10.89 -3.96 17.18
CA THR A 123 -9.96 -2.95 16.65
C THR A 123 -9.41 -2.05 17.77
N ALA A 124 -10.29 -1.53 18.63
CA ALA A 124 -9.93 -0.66 19.74
C ALA A 124 -9.12 -1.40 20.81
N ARG A 125 -9.49 -2.66 21.13
CA ARG A 125 -8.74 -3.50 22.06
C ARG A 125 -7.30 -3.69 21.58
N THR A 126 -7.10 -4.12 20.33
CA THR A 126 -5.75 -4.32 19.78
C THR A 126 -4.93 -3.03 19.84
N HIS A 127 -5.53 -1.89 19.47
CA HIS A 127 -4.88 -0.58 19.57
C HIS A 127 -4.44 -0.24 21.01
N HIS A 128 -5.35 -0.32 21.98
CA HIS A 128 -5.04 0.07 23.37
C HIS A 128 -4.14 -0.92 24.11
N THR A 129 -4.13 -2.19 23.71
CA THR A 129 -3.16 -3.17 24.23
C THR A 129 -1.75 -2.97 23.69
N GLY A 130 -1.56 -2.08 22.71
CA GLY A 130 -0.25 -1.63 22.22
C GLY A 130 0.50 -2.63 21.32
N VAL A 131 -0.14 -3.70 20.84
CA VAL A 131 0.58 -4.79 20.18
C VAL A 131 -0.06 -5.16 18.83
N VAL A 132 0.36 -4.46 17.77
CA VAL A 132 0.14 -4.88 16.38
C VAL A 132 1.39 -5.63 15.91
N ARG A 133 1.37 -6.97 16.01
CA ARG A 133 2.56 -7.80 15.78
C ARG A 133 2.93 -7.96 14.32
N LYS A 134 1.94 -7.93 13.44
CA LYS A 134 2.13 -8.07 12.00
C LYS A 134 1.60 -6.85 11.28
N ARG A 135 2.27 -6.44 10.21
CA ARG A 135 1.84 -5.36 9.33
C ARG A 135 2.20 -5.67 7.89
N PHE A 136 1.52 -5.01 6.98
CA PHE A 136 1.96 -4.97 5.59
C PHE A 136 3.15 -4.04 5.44
N PHE A 137 4.25 -4.59 4.94
CA PHE A 137 5.44 -3.86 4.53
C PHE A 137 5.69 -4.07 3.05
N PRO A 138 6.22 -3.05 2.38
CA PRO A 138 6.68 -3.24 1.03
C PRO A 138 8.10 -3.84 1.02
N MET A 139 8.38 -4.70 0.05
CA MET A 139 9.64 -5.43 -0.09
C MET A 139 10.14 -5.45 -1.52
N ALA A 140 11.46 -5.43 -1.68
CA ALA A 140 12.15 -5.64 -2.95
C ALA A 140 12.60 -7.09 -3.03
N ILE A 141 12.45 -7.71 -4.19
CA ILE A 141 12.70 -9.13 -4.45
C ILE A 141 13.80 -9.26 -5.49
N ASP A 142 14.89 -9.93 -5.12
CA ASP A 142 16.13 -10.26 -5.88
C ASP A 142 16.32 -11.78 -6.01
N LYS A 143 16.90 -12.32 -7.09
CA LYS A 143 17.67 -13.59 -7.00
C LYS A 143 19.01 -13.41 -6.27
N SER A 144 19.47 -12.18 -6.10
CA SER A 144 20.66 -11.79 -5.34
C SER A 144 20.25 -11.00 -4.10
N PRO A 145 20.78 -11.35 -2.91
CA PRO A 145 20.49 -10.61 -1.68
C PRO A 145 21.01 -9.16 -1.78
N ASP A 146 22.17 -8.95 -2.40
CA ASP A 146 22.76 -7.62 -2.55
C ASP A 146 21.91 -6.70 -3.45
N ARG A 147 21.34 -7.26 -4.52
CA ARG A 147 20.46 -6.48 -5.41
C ARG A 147 19.12 -6.17 -4.77
N ALA A 148 18.52 -7.12 -4.04
CA ALA A 148 17.31 -6.87 -3.25
C ALA A 148 17.56 -5.78 -2.19
N LEU A 149 18.69 -5.86 -1.48
CA LEU A 149 19.09 -4.86 -0.50
C LEU A 149 19.29 -3.49 -1.15
N ARG A 150 19.95 -3.43 -2.31
CA ARG A 150 20.16 -2.17 -3.03
C ARG A 150 18.85 -1.55 -3.48
N ALA A 151 17.91 -2.34 -4.00
CA ALA A 151 16.59 -1.86 -4.37
C ALA A 151 15.83 -1.30 -3.16
N ALA A 152 15.83 -2.00 -2.01
CA ALA A 152 15.21 -1.50 -0.78
C ALA A 152 15.86 -0.19 -0.27
N GLN A 153 17.18 -0.04 -0.40
CA GLN A 153 17.87 1.22 -0.08
C GLN A 153 17.44 2.37 -1.00
N VAL A 154 17.36 2.13 -2.31
CA VAL A 154 16.89 3.14 -3.28
C VAL A 154 15.44 3.54 -2.99
N ALA A 155 14.59 2.58 -2.61
CA ALA A 155 13.23 2.88 -2.17
C ALA A 155 13.22 3.75 -0.90
N GLN A 156 14.09 3.45 0.07
CA GLN A 156 14.21 4.26 1.29
C GLN A 156 14.68 5.69 0.98
N GLU A 157 15.75 5.84 0.18
CA GLU A 157 16.27 7.14 -0.27
C GLU A 157 15.18 7.96 -0.98
N TYR A 158 14.35 7.31 -1.81
CA TYR A 158 13.20 7.93 -2.46
C TYR A 158 12.17 8.45 -1.46
N ILE A 159 11.79 7.63 -0.47
CA ILE A 159 10.84 8.03 0.58
C ILE A 159 11.38 9.20 1.41
N ASP A 160 12.68 9.20 1.73
CA ASP A 160 13.33 10.24 2.53
C ASP A 160 13.51 11.55 1.75
N SER A 161 13.50 11.51 0.42
CA SER A 161 13.70 12.67 -0.47
C SER A 161 12.45 13.53 -0.72
N ASP A 162 11.40 13.37 0.10
CA ASP A 162 10.09 14.03 -0.06
C ASP A 162 9.35 13.64 -1.36
N GLN A 163 9.61 12.43 -1.85
CA GLN A 163 8.80 11.75 -2.88
C GLN A 163 8.60 12.56 -4.17
N LYS A 164 9.69 13.01 -4.79
CA LYS A 164 9.62 13.58 -6.14
C LYS A 164 8.98 12.55 -7.07
N ILE A 165 7.87 12.92 -7.71
CA ILE A 165 6.91 12.13 -8.52
C ILE A 165 7.50 11.04 -9.44
N LEU A 166 8.79 11.10 -9.75
CA LEU A 166 9.49 10.16 -10.61
C LEU A 166 9.97 8.94 -9.82
N ILE A 167 9.42 7.77 -10.16
CA ILE A 167 9.90 6.50 -9.64
C ILE A 167 11.39 6.33 -10.02
N PRO A 168 12.30 5.96 -9.10
CA PRO A 168 13.71 5.81 -9.42
C PRO A 168 13.92 4.73 -10.50
N GLN A 169 14.65 5.07 -11.57
CA GLN A 169 14.85 4.16 -12.71
C GLN A 169 15.57 2.86 -12.33
N ASN A 170 16.41 2.90 -11.31
CA ASN A 170 17.19 1.76 -10.82
C ASN A 170 16.50 0.97 -9.69
N LEU A 171 15.25 1.30 -9.37
CA LEU A 171 14.48 0.59 -8.36
C LEU A 171 13.72 -0.60 -8.93
N ILE A 172 13.14 -0.42 -10.12
CA ILE A 172 12.28 -1.40 -10.75
C ILE A 172 13.08 -2.20 -11.77
N ASP A 173 13.07 -3.52 -11.62
CA ASP A 173 13.40 -4.43 -12.71
C ASP A 173 12.12 -4.72 -13.50
N TYR A 174 11.91 -4.01 -14.61
CA TYR A 174 10.70 -4.14 -15.42
C TYR A 174 10.56 -5.51 -16.09
N ASP A 175 11.65 -6.27 -16.22
CA ASP A 175 11.65 -7.63 -16.78
C ASP A 175 11.39 -8.70 -15.69
N ALA A 176 11.39 -8.30 -14.42
CA ALA A 176 11.04 -9.20 -13.32
C ALA A 176 9.56 -9.59 -13.40
N ASN A 177 9.31 -10.89 -13.53
CA ASN A 177 7.96 -11.46 -13.47
C ASN A 177 7.89 -12.54 -12.38
N TYR A 178 8.02 -12.12 -11.13
CA TYR A 178 7.98 -13.01 -9.98
C TYR A 178 6.53 -13.34 -9.60
N GLU A 179 6.10 -14.58 -9.87
CA GLU A 179 4.85 -15.15 -9.37
C GLU A 179 5.04 -15.71 -7.95
N LEU A 180 5.30 -14.83 -7.00
CA LEU A 180 5.64 -15.21 -5.62
C LEU A 180 4.54 -14.91 -4.59
N SER A 181 3.35 -14.52 -5.04
CA SER A 181 2.19 -14.36 -4.15
C SER A 181 1.89 -15.67 -3.43
N GLY A 182 1.74 -15.63 -2.10
CA GLY A 182 1.58 -16.80 -1.24
C GLY A 182 2.89 -17.41 -0.76
N SER A 183 4.04 -16.94 -1.22
CA SER A 183 5.34 -17.47 -0.78
C SER A 183 5.65 -17.03 0.64
N LEU A 184 6.18 -17.97 1.43
CA LEU A 184 6.58 -17.72 2.80
C LEU A 184 7.86 -16.88 2.84
N ILE A 185 7.90 -15.97 3.81
CA ILE A 185 9.07 -15.13 4.09
C ILE A 185 9.80 -15.75 5.27
N GLU A 186 11.02 -16.21 5.02
CA GLU A 186 11.82 -16.95 5.98
C GLU A 186 13.05 -16.16 6.37
N ARG A 187 13.32 -16.05 7.66
CA ARG A 187 14.56 -15.45 8.17
C ARG A 187 15.54 -16.57 8.45
N GLU A 188 16.79 -16.40 8.03
CA GLU A 188 17.85 -17.36 8.35
C GLU A 188 17.94 -17.58 9.87
N GLY A 189 17.94 -18.83 10.31
CA GLY A 189 17.96 -19.21 11.73
C GLY A 189 16.62 -19.12 12.46
N ALA A 190 15.52 -18.69 11.81
CA ALA A 190 14.20 -18.71 12.43
C ALA A 190 13.53 -20.08 12.32
N ASN A 191 12.93 -20.56 13.41
CA ASN A 191 12.23 -21.85 13.45
C ASN A 191 10.86 -21.87 12.74
N ARG A 192 10.37 -20.71 12.30
CA ARG A 192 9.07 -20.56 11.65
C ARG A 192 9.10 -19.39 10.66
N PRO A 193 8.26 -19.43 9.62
CA PRO A 193 8.08 -18.29 8.73
C PRO A 193 7.73 -17.01 9.50
N THR A 194 8.23 -15.91 8.96
CA THR A 194 8.13 -14.57 9.51
C THR A 194 6.95 -13.81 8.91
N GLY A 195 6.54 -14.19 7.71
CA GLY A 195 5.45 -13.57 6.98
C GLY A 195 5.16 -14.29 5.66
N GLU A 196 4.43 -13.60 4.79
CA GLU A 196 4.04 -14.07 3.47
C GLU A 196 4.06 -12.89 2.48
N LEU A 197 4.49 -13.14 1.24
CA LEU A 197 4.33 -12.20 0.13
C LEU A 197 2.88 -12.22 -0.37
N ARG A 198 2.23 -11.07 -0.50
CA ARG A 198 0.78 -10.98 -0.72
C ARG A 198 0.39 -10.44 -2.08
N SER A 199 1.19 -9.52 -2.61
CA SER A 199 1.06 -9.08 -3.99
C SER A 199 2.44 -8.79 -4.55
N SER A 200 2.64 -8.95 -5.86
CA SER A 200 3.86 -8.55 -6.54
C SER A 200 3.55 -7.61 -7.72
N VAL A 201 4.49 -6.74 -8.00
CA VAL A 201 4.56 -5.93 -9.23
C VAL A 201 6.02 -5.76 -9.57
N TYR A 202 6.46 -6.29 -10.71
CA TYR A 202 7.87 -6.37 -11.05
C TYR A 202 8.69 -7.08 -9.96
N ASN A 203 9.77 -6.46 -9.49
CA ASN A 203 10.59 -6.89 -8.37
C ASN A 203 10.10 -6.34 -7.01
N LEU A 204 8.91 -5.75 -6.91
CA LEU A 204 8.37 -5.22 -5.67
C LEU A 204 7.20 -6.07 -5.17
N SER A 205 6.98 -6.07 -3.86
CA SER A 205 5.88 -6.77 -3.22
C SER A 205 5.29 -6.01 -2.05
N MET A 206 3.99 -6.19 -1.81
CA MET A 206 3.37 -5.97 -0.51
C MET A 206 3.35 -7.27 0.27
N SER A 207 3.78 -7.23 1.52
CA SER A 207 4.12 -8.43 2.28
C SER A 207 3.62 -8.33 3.71
N HIS A 208 2.91 -9.35 4.19
CA HIS A 208 2.37 -9.38 5.54
C HIS A 208 3.38 -10.06 6.47
N ILE A 209 4.08 -9.27 7.29
CA ILE A 209 5.25 -9.72 8.07
C ILE A 209 5.15 -9.29 9.53
N ARG A 210 5.78 -10.07 10.43
CA ARG A 210 5.99 -9.63 11.81
C ARG A 210 6.86 -8.38 11.86
N PHE A 211 6.32 -7.30 12.44
CA PHE A 211 6.94 -5.98 12.49
C PHE A 211 8.36 -6.03 13.10
N GLU A 212 8.51 -6.72 14.23
CA GLU A 212 9.77 -6.87 14.97
C GLU A 212 10.88 -7.61 14.19
N GLN A 213 10.55 -8.24 13.08
CA GLN A 213 11.51 -9.01 12.28
C GLN A 213 11.91 -8.27 11.00
N ALA A 214 11.08 -7.33 10.53
CA ALA A 214 11.31 -6.59 9.29
C ALA A 214 12.61 -5.78 9.30
N PHE A 215 13.00 -5.31 10.48
CA PHE A 215 14.21 -4.53 10.71
C PHE A 215 15.00 -5.10 11.89
N ASP A 216 16.32 -4.96 11.88
CA ASP A 216 17.19 -5.32 12.99
C ASP A 216 17.14 -4.27 14.12
N ASP A 217 17.91 -4.52 15.20
CA ASP A 217 17.96 -3.64 16.37
C ASP A 217 18.55 -2.25 16.06
N ASP A 218 19.35 -2.13 15.01
CA ASP A 218 19.85 -0.84 14.48
C ASP A 218 18.81 -0.15 13.57
N GLY A 219 17.69 -0.81 13.30
CA GLY A 219 16.66 -0.37 12.38
C GLY A 219 17.01 -0.52 10.89
N LYS A 220 18.02 -1.33 10.55
CA LYS A 220 18.35 -1.69 9.16
C LYS A 220 17.44 -2.80 8.68
N SER A 221 17.23 -2.86 7.36
CA SER A 221 16.40 -3.89 6.75
C SER A 221 17.00 -5.29 6.88
N THR A 222 16.16 -6.25 7.27
CA THR A 222 16.53 -7.67 7.27
C THR A 222 16.42 -8.26 5.86
N VAL A 223 17.33 -9.15 5.50
CA VAL A 223 17.24 -9.96 4.27
C VAL A 223 16.52 -11.28 4.61
N PHE A 224 15.52 -11.62 3.81
CA PHE A 224 14.73 -12.84 3.96
C PHE A 224 14.88 -13.73 2.75
N ASN A 225 14.74 -15.04 2.96
CA ASN A 225 14.59 -16.03 1.90
C ASN A 225 13.10 -16.15 1.52
N VAL A 226 12.86 -16.28 0.22
CA VAL A 226 11.54 -16.53 -0.37
C VAL A 226 11.75 -17.51 -1.53
N GLY A 227 11.57 -18.80 -1.28
CA GLY A 227 11.87 -19.84 -2.27
C GLY A 227 13.34 -19.78 -2.71
N GLU A 228 13.59 -19.51 -4.00
CA GLU A 228 14.94 -19.34 -4.57
C GLU A 228 15.34 -17.84 -4.70
N GLN A 229 14.58 -16.94 -4.08
CA GLN A 229 14.79 -15.49 -4.11
C GLN A 229 15.04 -14.96 -2.70
N TYR A 230 15.42 -13.68 -2.65
CA TYR A 230 15.61 -12.90 -1.45
C TYR A 230 14.66 -11.71 -1.46
N ALA A 231 14.10 -11.38 -0.29
CA ALA A 231 13.25 -10.22 -0.10
C ALA A 231 13.80 -9.29 0.98
N VAL A 232 13.72 -7.97 0.76
CA VAL A 232 14.18 -6.95 1.71
C VAL A 232 13.14 -5.86 1.85
N ALA A 233 12.70 -5.60 3.09
CA ALA A 233 11.71 -4.55 3.37
C ALA A 233 12.35 -3.15 3.43
N TRP A 234 11.56 -2.10 3.25
CA TRP A 234 11.93 -0.72 3.61
C TRP A 234 10.85 -0.06 4.46
N LYS A 235 11.14 1.11 5.03
CA LYS A 235 10.21 1.88 5.87
C LYS A 235 9.41 2.82 4.97
N PRO A 236 8.09 2.60 4.76
CA PRO A 236 7.26 3.48 3.95
C PRO A 236 7.01 4.83 4.62
N SER A 237 6.42 5.78 3.88
CA SER A 237 6.19 7.16 4.32
C SER A 237 5.40 7.28 5.64
N TRP A 238 4.45 6.39 5.89
CA TRP A 238 3.67 6.38 7.13
C TRP A 238 4.41 5.77 8.32
N PHE A 239 5.59 5.14 8.14
CA PHE A 239 6.28 4.39 9.20
C PHE A 239 6.62 5.26 10.41
N GLN A 240 7.02 6.52 10.20
CA GLN A 240 7.29 7.47 11.29
C GLN A 240 6.05 7.77 12.13
N ARG A 241 4.84 7.62 11.58
CA ARG A 241 3.59 7.82 12.32
C ARG A 241 3.37 6.71 13.35
N LEU A 242 3.87 5.50 13.11
CA LEU A 242 3.79 4.41 14.08
C LEU A 242 4.56 4.71 15.37
N GLN A 243 5.73 5.35 15.25
CA GLN A 243 6.57 5.72 16.40
C GLN A 243 5.94 6.82 17.28
N ARG A 244 4.87 7.48 16.82
CA ARG A 244 4.13 8.50 17.57
C ARG A 244 2.88 7.96 18.27
N VAL A 245 2.48 6.73 17.97
CA VAL A 245 1.24 6.09 18.46
C VAL A 245 1.52 5.09 19.60
N GLN A 246 2.80 4.77 19.85
CA GLN A 246 3.28 3.97 20.99
C GLN A 246 3.82 4.87 22.10
#